data_AF-A0A951EKX9-F1
#
_entry.id   AF-A0A951EKX9-F1
#
_cell.length_a   1.000
_cell.length_b   1.000
_cell.length_c   1.000
_cell.angle_alpha   90.00
_cell.angle_beta   90.00
_cell.angle_gamma   90.00
#
_symmetry.space_group_name_H-M   'P 1'
#
loop_
_entity.id
_entity.type
_entity.pdbx_description
1 polymer ?
#
loop_
_entity_poly.entity_id
_entity_poly.type
_entity_poly.pdbx_seq_one_letter_code
_entity_poly.pdbx_strand_id
1 'polypeptide(L)'
;MRAVEVEPERLAGFLARFAARHGGALTTSVAPHLVEVVAGDGARASIPVPFPPLAVPTGQRGGLAVDDLLDHLMAPRTIGLLLVRLGGYSVGIARAGVVLASSTGSRPVHGRSAAGGQSQRRFTRRREGQARVALRAAADIAARVLLPRVAELDAVVLGGDTAALRTLAADPRLTALFERAEPRVLDVAEPRRAVLEAAARRVRCAKVQIS
;
A
#
# COMPACT_ATOMS: atom_id res chain seq x y z
N MET A 1 -2.93 -5.90 -19.26
CA MET A 1 -1.61 -5.27 -18.99
C MET A 1 -1.07 -5.82 -17.67
N ARG A 2 0.09 -6.47 -17.67
CA ARG A 2 0.64 -7.16 -16.48
C ARG A 2 1.56 -6.19 -15.74
N ALA A 3 1.17 -5.79 -14.54
CA ALA A 3 2.03 -5.01 -13.66
C ALA A 3 2.91 -5.95 -12.83
N VAL A 4 4.17 -5.58 -12.62
CA VAL A 4 5.11 -6.30 -11.75
C VAL A 4 5.52 -5.37 -10.61
N GLU A 5 5.58 -5.90 -9.39
CA GLU A 5 6.16 -5.18 -8.26
C GLU A 5 7.64 -5.51 -8.19
N VAL A 6 8.48 -4.48 -8.18
CA VAL A 6 9.94 -4.60 -8.18
C VAL A 6 10.49 -3.87 -6.96
N GLU A 7 11.30 -4.56 -6.17
CA GLU A 7 12.01 -3.97 -5.03
C GLU A 7 12.95 -2.85 -5.52
N PRO A 8 13.12 -1.75 -4.75
CA PRO A 8 13.97 -0.62 -5.14
C PRO A 8 15.38 -1.05 -5.61
N GLU A 9 16.00 -1.96 -4.88
CA GLU A 9 17.35 -2.49 -5.15
C GLU A 9 17.44 -3.24 -6.47
N ARG A 10 16.30 -3.73 -7.00
CA ARG A 10 16.23 -4.52 -8.22
C ARG A 10 15.71 -3.71 -9.41
N LEU A 11 15.23 -2.50 -9.20
CA LEU A 11 14.57 -1.70 -10.24
C LEU A 11 15.54 -1.29 -11.36
N ALA A 12 16.75 -0.84 -11.01
CA ALA A 12 17.77 -0.47 -11.99
C ALA A 12 18.06 -1.63 -12.97
N GLY A 13 18.36 -2.82 -12.42
CA GLY A 13 18.61 -4.01 -13.23
C GLY A 13 17.38 -4.49 -14.00
N PHE A 14 16.17 -4.31 -13.44
CA PHE A 14 14.93 -4.62 -14.16
C PHE A 14 14.77 -3.75 -15.40
N LEU A 15 14.95 -2.43 -15.27
CA LEU A 15 14.79 -1.48 -16.37
C LEU A 15 15.91 -1.59 -17.41
N ALA A 16 17.14 -1.90 -16.98
CA ALA A 16 18.24 -2.20 -17.91
C ALA A 16 17.95 -3.44 -18.77
N ARG A 17 17.41 -4.52 -18.17
CA ARG A 17 17.00 -5.72 -18.93
C ARG A 17 15.82 -5.46 -19.84
N PHE A 18 14.86 -4.65 -19.40
CA PHE A 18 13.76 -4.18 -20.25
C PHE A 18 14.33 -3.44 -21.47
N ALA A 19 15.16 -2.41 -21.27
CA ALA A 19 15.78 -1.65 -22.35
C ALA A 19 16.57 -2.55 -23.31
N ALA A 20 17.41 -3.44 -22.81
CA ALA A 20 18.20 -4.35 -23.63
C ALA A 20 17.35 -5.29 -24.50
N ARG A 21 16.18 -5.72 -24.01
CA ARG A 21 15.25 -6.58 -24.75
C ARG A 21 14.47 -5.82 -25.84
N HIS A 22 14.34 -4.51 -25.69
CA HIS A 22 13.43 -3.66 -26.48
C HIS A 22 14.17 -2.63 -27.34
N GLY A 23 15.39 -2.94 -27.79
CA GLY A 23 16.15 -2.07 -28.70
C GLY A 23 16.84 -0.87 -28.03
N GLY A 24 17.06 -0.93 -26.71
CA GLY A 24 17.64 0.15 -25.91
C GLY A 24 16.58 1.12 -25.39
N ALA A 25 16.91 1.89 -24.35
CA ALA A 25 16.04 2.99 -23.89
C ALA A 25 16.32 4.22 -24.75
N LEU A 26 15.28 4.78 -25.38
CA LEU A 26 15.40 6.00 -26.17
C LEU A 26 15.25 7.24 -25.30
N THR A 27 14.18 7.26 -24.50
CA THR A 27 13.87 8.41 -23.64
C THR A 27 13.28 7.97 -22.31
N THR A 28 13.52 8.78 -21.29
CA THR A 28 12.86 8.69 -19.98
C THR A 28 12.15 10.01 -19.71
N SER A 29 10.83 9.96 -19.51
CA SER A 29 10.01 11.09 -19.08
C SER A 29 9.86 11.06 -17.58
N VAL A 30 10.25 12.15 -16.91
CA VAL A 30 10.19 12.30 -15.45
C VAL A 30 9.11 13.32 -15.09
N ALA A 31 8.10 12.87 -14.34
CA ALA A 31 7.06 13.71 -13.79
C ALA A 31 6.88 13.40 -12.28
N PRO A 32 6.22 14.29 -11.50
CA PRO A 32 6.12 14.12 -10.05
C PRO A 32 5.41 12.83 -9.61
N HIS A 33 4.50 12.30 -10.44
CA HIS A 33 3.68 11.13 -10.12
C HIS A 33 3.95 9.92 -11.01
N LEU A 34 4.73 10.09 -12.09
CA LEU A 34 4.96 9.05 -13.09
C LEU A 34 6.34 9.21 -13.71
N VAL A 35 7.08 8.10 -13.78
CA VAL A 35 8.25 7.98 -14.65
C VAL A 35 7.91 7.01 -15.77
N GLU A 36 8.22 7.37 -17.00
CA GLU A 36 7.99 6.52 -18.17
C GLU A 36 9.27 6.36 -18.96
N VAL A 37 9.64 5.12 -19.27
CA VAL A 37 10.77 4.79 -20.15
C VAL A 37 10.21 4.27 -21.47
N VAL A 38 10.62 4.88 -22.58
CA VAL A 38 10.27 4.45 -23.94
C VAL A 38 11.49 3.79 -24.58
N ALA A 39 11.32 2.58 -25.08
CA ALA A 39 12.36 1.79 -25.70
C ALA A 39 12.39 1.91 -27.24
N GLY A 40 13.43 1.39 -27.87
CA GLY A 40 13.72 1.47 -29.30
C GLY A 40 12.64 0.88 -30.20
N ASP A 41 11.99 -0.20 -29.75
CA ASP A 41 10.89 -0.85 -30.45
C ASP A 41 9.51 -0.25 -30.13
N GLY A 42 9.47 0.84 -29.35
CA GLY A 42 8.25 1.51 -28.90
C GLY A 42 7.62 0.96 -27.63
N ALA A 43 8.16 -0.13 -27.05
CA ALA A 43 7.71 -0.64 -25.76
C ALA A 43 7.89 0.41 -24.66
N ARG A 44 6.98 0.41 -23.68
CA ARG A 44 6.97 1.38 -22.59
C ARG A 44 6.99 0.70 -21.23
N ALA A 45 7.81 1.21 -20.33
CA ALA A 45 7.75 0.90 -18.91
C ALA A 45 7.24 2.12 -18.15
N SER A 46 6.01 2.06 -17.66
CA SER A 46 5.38 3.10 -16.85
C SER A 46 5.50 2.76 -15.37
N ILE A 47 6.05 3.68 -14.58
CA ILE A 47 6.29 3.52 -13.13
C ILE A 47 5.61 4.66 -12.38
N PRO A 48 4.40 4.45 -11.82
CA PRO A 48 3.81 5.39 -10.87
C PRO A 48 4.77 5.57 -9.69
N VAL A 49 5.09 6.82 -9.37
CA VAL A 49 6.02 7.18 -8.29
C VAL A 49 5.38 6.84 -6.95
N PRO A 50 5.94 5.89 -6.16
CA PRO A 50 5.45 5.63 -4.81
C PRO A 50 5.77 6.81 -3.90
N PHE A 51 4.85 7.19 -3.01
CA PHE A 51 5.02 8.35 -2.12
C PHE A 51 5.37 9.64 -2.90
N PRO A 52 4.55 10.03 -3.89
CA PRO A 52 4.82 11.21 -4.68
C PRO A 52 4.71 12.50 -3.82
N PRO A 53 5.29 13.62 -4.26
CA PRO A 53 5.93 13.83 -5.56
C PRO A 53 7.39 13.36 -5.61
N LEU A 54 7.86 12.98 -6.81
CA LEU A 54 9.28 12.92 -7.12
C LEU A 54 9.82 14.36 -7.23
N ALA A 55 10.58 14.79 -6.23
CA ALA A 55 11.02 16.17 -6.07
C ALA A 55 12.31 16.49 -6.87
N VAL A 56 12.25 16.32 -8.19
CA VAL A 56 13.35 16.61 -9.13
C VAL A 56 12.84 17.35 -10.36
N PRO A 57 13.72 17.98 -11.18
CA PRO A 57 13.30 18.65 -12.40
C PRO A 57 12.56 17.70 -13.35
N THR A 58 11.34 18.10 -13.70
CA THR A 58 10.48 17.38 -14.65
C THR A 58 10.97 17.57 -16.06
N GLY A 59 10.83 16.56 -16.91
CA GLY A 59 11.17 16.67 -18.32
C GLY A 59 11.53 15.34 -18.95
N GLN A 60 11.81 15.38 -20.25
CA GLN A 60 12.29 14.22 -21.00
C GLN A 60 13.81 14.23 -21.05
N ARG A 61 14.41 13.05 -20.85
CA ARG A 61 15.85 12.81 -20.85
C ARG A 61 16.16 11.71 -21.86
N GLY A 62 17.31 11.80 -22.52
CA GLY A 62 17.78 10.74 -23.42
C GLY A 62 18.21 9.50 -22.65
N GLY A 63 17.95 8.31 -23.20
CA GLY A 63 18.36 7.05 -22.61
C GLY A 63 17.54 6.60 -21.40
N LEU A 64 18.13 5.69 -20.62
CA LEU A 64 17.59 5.21 -19.35
C LEU A 64 18.08 6.11 -18.21
N ALA A 65 17.34 7.19 -17.90
CA ALA A 65 17.72 8.20 -16.93
C ALA A 65 16.80 8.14 -15.70
N VAL A 66 17.02 7.12 -14.85
CA VAL A 66 16.12 6.78 -13.73
C VAL A 66 16.75 6.93 -12.34
N ASP A 67 17.95 7.51 -12.26
CA ASP A 67 18.70 7.64 -11.00
C ASP A 67 17.91 8.38 -9.92
N ASP A 68 17.28 9.51 -10.27
CA ASP A 68 16.40 10.26 -9.36
C ASP A 68 15.27 9.41 -8.76
N LEU A 69 14.68 8.53 -9.58
CA LEU A 69 13.64 7.61 -9.12
C LEU A 69 14.22 6.55 -8.16
N LEU A 70 15.42 6.04 -8.45
CA LEU A 70 16.09 5.07 -7.59
C LEU A 70 16.43 5.69 -6.24
N ASP A 71 17.00 6.89 -6.22
CA ASP A 71 17.29 7.64 -5.00
C ASP A 71 16.02 7.91 -4.18
N HIS A 72 14.94 8.34 -4.85
CA HIS A 72 13.64 8.53 -4.24
C HIS A 72 13.11 7.25 -3.59
N LEU A 73 13.24 6.09 -4.23
CA LEU A 73 12.77 4.81 -3.69
C LEU A 73 13.65 4.26 -2.56
N MET A 74 14.94 4.56 -2.59
CA MET A 74 15.91 4.16 -1.56
C MET A 74 15.85 5.04 -0.30
N ALA A 75 15.28 6.26 -0.41
CA ALA A 75 15.11 7.15 0.72
C ALA A 75 14.34 6.47 1.88
N PRO A 76 14.90 6.42 3.11
CA PRO A 76 14.30 5.72 4.23
C PRO A 76 13.07 6.47 4.74
N ARG A 77 11.89 5.89 4.53
CA ARG A 77 10.60 6.41 5.01
C ARG A 77 10.10 5.67 6.24
N THR A 78 9.47 6.40 7.16
CA THR A 78 8.66 5.89 8.25
C THR A 78 7.20 5.82 7.79
N ILE A 79 6.67 4.60 7.68
CA ILE A 79 5.34 4.33 7.13
C ILE A 79 4.43 3.76 8.23
N GLY A 80 3.25 4.33 8.38
CA GLY A 80 2.15 3.72 9.12
C GLY A 80 1.46 2.65 8.27
N LEU A 81 1.19 1.48 8.84
CA LEU A 81 0.49 0.39 8.18
C LEU A 81 -0.82 0.13 8.92
N LEU A 82 -1.93 0.15 8.20
CA LEU A 82 -3.27 -0.17 8.71
C LEU A 82 -3.89 -1.28 7.86
N LEU A 83 -3.77 -2.52 8.32
CA LEU A 83 -4.32 -3.69 7.64
C LEU A 83 -5.57 -4.15 8.39
N VAL A 84 -6.71 -4.23 7.71
CA VAL A 84 -7.99 -4.57 8.35
C VAL A 84 -8.85 -5.47 7.47
N ARG A 85 -9.49 -6.46 8.08
CA ARG A 85 -10.60 -7.24 7.50
C ARG A 85 -11.66 -7.49 8.55
N LEU A 86 -12.82 -7.97 8.10
CA LEU A 86 -13.99 -8.18 8.97
C LEU A 86 -13.71 -9.06 10.22
N GLY A 87 -12.66 -9.90 10.23
CA GLY A 87 -12.30 -10.76 11.38
C GLY A 87 -11.02 -10.37 12.15
N GLY A 88 -10.29 -9.34 11.71
CA GLY A 88 -9.04 -8.98 12.37
C GLY A 88 -8.34 -7.77 11.78
N TYR A 89 -7.29 -7.34 12.46
CA TYR A 89 -6.48 -6.20 12.10
C TYR A 89 -5.02 -6.42 12.46
N SER A 90 -4.14 -5.72 11.74
CA SER A 90 -2.74 -5.58 12.09
C SER A 90 -2.32 -4.16 11.77
N VAL A 91 -1.83 -3.48 12.78
CA VAL A 91 -1.40 -2.08 12.69
C VAL A 91 0.07 -2.00 13.09
N GLY A 92 0.86 -1.16 12.43
CA GLY A 92 2.21 -0.90 12.89
C GLY A 92 2.92 0.23 12.19
N ILE A 93 4.11 0.53 12.65
CA ILE A 93 5.02 1.52 12.09
C ILE A 93 6.23 0.78 11.54
N ALA A 94 6.60 1.06 10.30
CA ALA A 94 7.75 0.45 9.65
C ALA A 94 8.71 1.51 9.11
N ARG A 95 10.01 1.20 9.10
CA ARG A 95 11.04 2.00 8.45
C ARG A 95 11.94 1.11 7.62
N ALA A 96 12.19 1.51 6.38
CA ALA A 96 13.04 0.75 5.44
C ALA A 96 12.66 -0.75 5.30
N GLY A 97 11.38 -1.08 5.42
CA GLY A 97 10.88 -2.47 5.32
C GLY A 97 10.92 -3.26 6.63
N VAL A 98 11.37 -2.67 7.73
CA VAL A 98 11.42 -3.27 9.06
C VAL A 98 10.32 -2.70 9.94
N VAL A 99 9.52 -3.55 10.58
CA VAL A 99 8.47 -3.09 11.50
C VAL A 99 9.06 -2.78 12.87
N LEU A 100 8.91 -1.53 13.32
CA LEU A 100 9.44 -1.00 14.57
C LEU A 100 8.47 -1.19 15.75
N ALA A 101 7.18 -1.05 15.48
CA ALA A 101 6.11 -1.24 16.46
C ALA A 101 4.89 -1.85 15.77
N SER A 102 4.18 -2.74 16.44
CA SER A 102 2.96 -3.32 15.89
C SER A 102 2.00 -3.82 16.95
N SER A 103 0.71 -3.80 16.61
CA SER A 103 -0.34 -4.47 17.37
C SER A 103 -1.26 -5.21 16.40
N THR A 104 -1.44 -6.50 16.65
CA THR A 104 -2.29 -7.39 15.86
C THR A 104 -3.37 -7.96 16.75
N GLY A 105 -4.59 -8.08 16.23
CA GLY A 105 -5.69 -8.67 16.96
C GLY A 105 -6.79 -9.17 16.04
N SER A 106 -7.64 -10.03 16.59
CA SER A 106 -8.79 -10.57 15.89
C SER A 106 -10.03 -10.46 16.77
N ARG A 107 -11.19 -10.36 16.10
CA ARG A 107 -12.50 -10.44 16.74
C ARG A 107 -13.35 -11.37 15.88
N PRO A 108 -13.88 -12.48 16.43
CA PRO A 108 -14.64 -13.44 15.64
C PRO A 108 -15.88 -12.78 15.02
N VAL A 109 -15.98 -12.80 13.70
CA VAL A 109 -17.19 -12.44 12.97
C VAL A 109 -17.65 -13.68 12.21
N HIS A 110 -18.85 -14.15 12.52
CA HIS A 110 -19.35 -15.39 11.93
C HIS A 110 -19.60 -15.21 10.42
N GLY A 111 -19.37 -16.29 9.66
CA GLY A 111 -19.62 -16.34 8.22
C GLY A 111 -21.08 -16.06 7.85
N ARG A 112 -21.37 -15.80 6.57
CA ARG A 112 -22.76 -15.72 6.10
C ARG A 112 -23.37 -17.12 6.14
N SER A 113 -24.54 -17.26 6.77
CA SER A 113 -25.31 -18.50 6.72
C SER A 113 -26.02 -18.62 5.36
N ALA A 114 -25.89 -19.79 4.72
CA ALA A 114 -26.53 -20.11 3.44
C ALA A 114 -28.00 -20.56 3.57
N ALA A 115 -28.54 -20.67 4.79
CA ALA A 115 -29.89 -21.18 5.04
C ALA A 115 -30.94 -20.05 5.11
N GLY A 116 -32.00 -20.15 4.29
CA GLY A 116 -33.15 -19.26 4.25
C GLY A 116 -34.06 -19.41 5.47
N GLY A 117 -34.59 -18.30 6.02
CA GLY A 117 -35.67 -18.33 7.01
C GLY A 117 -35.70 -17.18 8.02
N GLN A 118 -36.68 -17.20 8.94
CA GLN A 118 -36.88 -16.19 9.99
C GLN A 118 -35.68 -16.08 10.96
N SER A 119 -34.89 -17.14 11.09
CA SER A 119 -33.61 -17.18 11.82
C SER A 119 -32.51 -16.34 11.15
N GLN A 120 -32.61 -16.09 9.84
CA GLN A 120 -31.60 -15.35 9.08
C GLN A 120 -31.56 -13.86 9.46
N ARG A 121 -32.70 -13.25 9.79
CA ARG A 121 -32.75 -11.86 10.30
C ARG A 121 -31.96 -11.69 11.61
N ARG A 122 -31.95 -12.71 12.49
CA ARG A 122 -31.17 -12.70 13.74
C ARG A 122 -29.67 -12.90 13.49
N PHE A 123 -29.31 -13.80 12.57
CA PHE A 123 -27.90 -14.01 12.17
C PHE A 123 -27.28 -12.77 11.52
N THR A 124 -28.01 -12.10 10.63
CA THR A 124 -27.55 -10.87 9.97
C THR A 124 -27.29 -9.76 10.98
N ARG A 125 -28.25 -9.49 11.89
CA ARG A 125 -28.06 -8.48 12.96
C ARG A 125 -26.89 -8.80 13.89
N ARG A 126 -26.73 -10.07 14.28
CA ARG A 126 -25.61 -10.50 15.14
C ARG A 126 -24.26 -10.31 14.45
N ARG A 127 -24.17 -10.64 13.16
CA ARG A 127 -22.97 -10.46 12.33
C ARG A 127 -22.63 -8.97 12.14
N GLU A 128 -23.63 -8.13 11.91
CA GLU A 128 -23.44 -6.67 11.84
C GLU A 128 -22.91 -6.12 13.17
N GLY A 129 -23.47 -6.57 14.31
CA GLY A 129 -22.97 -6.21 15.63
C GLY A 129 -21.52 -6.64 15.86
N GLN A 130 -21.18 -7.89 15.49
CA GLN A 130 -19.81 -8.41 15.58
C GLN A 130 -18.83 -7.62 14.70
N ALA A 131 -19.23 -7.29 13.46
CA ALA A 131 -18.43 -6.47 12.56
C ALA A 131 -18.18 -5.07 13.14
N ARG A 132 -19.19 -4.43 13.72
CA ARG A 132 -19.01 -3.12 14.38
C ARG A 132 -18.03 -3.19 15.54
N VAL A 133 -18.13 -4.22 16.39
CA VAL A 133 -17.18 -4.43 17.50
C VAL A 133 -15.76 -4.67 16.99
N ALA A 134 -15.60 -5.47 15.93
CA ALA A 134 -14.29 -5.74 15.32
C ALA A 134 -13.66 -4.47 14.74
N LEU A 135 -14.43 -3.66 14.01
CA LEU A 135 -13.96 -2.42 13.40
C LEU A 135 -13.66 -1.35 14.45
N ARG A 136 -14.45 -1.24 15.52
CA ARG A 136 -14.15 -0.36 16.65
C ARG A 136 -12.83 -0.73 17.33
N ALA A 137 -12.60 -2.02 17.56
CA ALA A 137 -11.33 -2.49 18.10
C ALA A 137 -10.14 -2.17 17.17
N ALA A 138 -10.32 -2.32 15.85
CA ALA A 138 -9.29 -1.93 14.88
C ALA A 138 -9.01 -0.42 14.92
N ALA A 139 -10.06 0.42 15.00
CA ALA A 139 -9.92 1.87 15.12
C ALA A 139 -9.22 2.27 16.43
N ASP A 140 -9.56 1.65 17.56
CA ASP A 140 -8.92 1.92 18.85
C ASP A 140 -7.43 1.53 18.85
N ILE A 141 -7.06 0.45 18.16
CA ILE A 141 -5.66 0.06 17.99
C ILE A 141 -4.94 0.99 17.01
N ALA A 142 -5.57 1.37 15.89
CA ALA A 142 -5.00 2.34 14.94
C ALA A 142 -4.70 3.67 15.64
N ALA A 143 -5.66 4.17 16.42
CA ALA A 143 -5.52 5.37 17.22
C ALA A 143 -4.35 5.25 18.21
N ARG A 144 -4.28 4.14 18.95
CA ARG A 144 -3.24 3.93 19.98
C ARG A 144 -1.83 3.80 19.40
N VAL A 145 -1.67 3.11 18.26
CA VAL A 145 -0.36 2.78 17.70
C VAL A 145 0.16 3.90 16.79
N LEU A 146 -0.70 4.49 15.97
CA LEU A 146 -0.26 5.42 14.91
C LEU A 146 -0.38 6.89 15.31
N LEU A 147 -1.44 7.31 16.01
CA LEU A 147 -1.64 8.73 16.31
C LEU A 147 -0.52 9.35 17.16
N PRO A 148 0.04 8.68 18.19
CA PRO A 148 1.14 9.25 18.96
C PRO A 148 2.40 9.54 18.13
N ARG A 149 2.51 8.95 16.94
CA ARG A 149 3.68 9.06 16.04
C ARG A 149 3.29 9.67 14.69
N VAL A 150 2.07 10.17 14.51
CA VAL A 150 1.55 10.62 13.20
C VAL A 150 2.40 11.70 12.55
N ALA A 151 2.99 12.59 13.36
CA ALA A 151 3.87 13.66 12.89
C ALA A 151 5.20 13.14 12.31
N GLU A 152 5.60 11.93 12.66
CA GLU A 152 6.83 11.27 12.16
C GLU A 152 6.56 10.37 10.96
N LEU A 153 5.29 10.15 10.60
CA LEU A 153 4.92 9.30 9.47
C LEU A 153 5.03 10.09 8.17
N ASP A 154 5.86 9.60 7.26
CA ASP A 154 5.95 10.14 5.90
C ASP A 154 4.65 9.84 5.13
N ALA A 155 4.07 8.67 5.36
CA ALA A 155 2.77 8.28 4.80
C ALA A 155 2.10 7.15 5.60
N VAL A 156 0.84 6.87 5.28
CA VAL A 156 0.09 5.71 5.76
C VAL A 156 -0.26 4.82 4.56
N VAL A 157 -0.04 3.51 4.67
CA VAL A 157 -0.50 2.55 3.67
C VAL A 157 -1.59 1.68 4.27
N LEU A 158 -2.71 1.61 3.56
CA LEU A 158 -3.89 0.85 3.93
C LEU A 158 -3.86 -0.54 3.29
N GLY A 159 -4.52 -1.52 3.91
CA GLY A 159 -4.68 -2.83 3.30
C GLY A 159 -5.86 -3.63 3.82
N GLY A 160 -6.38 -4.53 2.98
CA GLY A 160 -7.49 -5.42 3.29
C GLY A 160 -8.83 -4.97 2.73
N ASP A 161 -9.88 -5.06 3.54
CA ASP A 161 -11.27 -4.92 3.08
C ASP A 161 -11.68 -3.44 2.90
N THR A 162 -12.09 -3.06 1.68
CA THR A 162 -12.48 -1.67 1.37
C THR A 162 -13.65 -1.17 2.21
N ALA A 163 -14.62 -2.01 2.54
CA ALA A 163 -15.77 -1.59 3.35
C ALA A 163 -15.36 -1.35 4.82
N ALA A 164 -14.46 -2.17 5.35
CA ALA A 164 -13.83 -1.97 6.65
C ALA A 164 -13.01 -0.67 6.67
N LEU A 165 -12.16 -0.45 5.66
CA LEU A 165 -11.35 0.77 5.55
C LEU A 165 -12.22 2.03 5.48
N ARG A 166 -13.29 2.02 4.68
CA ARG A 166 -14.25 3.13 4.62
C ARG A 166 -14.93 3.40 5.96
N THR A 167 -15.20 2.35 6.75
CA THR A 167 -15.77 2.51 8.09
C THR A 167 -14.76 3.14 9.04
N LEU A 168 -13.49 2.74 8.98
CA LEU A 168 -12.42 3.36 9.78
C LEU A 168 -12.18 4.82 9.36
N ALA A 169 -12.26 5.13 8.06
CA ALA A 169 -12.12 6.48 7.53
C ALA A 169 -13.20 7.45 8.05
N ALA A 170 -14.35 6.93 8.47
CA ALA A 170 -15.44 7.72 9.05
C ALA A 170 -15.24 8.00 10.55
N ASP A 171 -14.23 7.42 11.21
CA ASP A 171 -13.89 7.73 12.61
C ASP A 171 -13.07 9.03 12.67
N PRO A 172 -13.60 10.12 13.26
CA PRO A 172 -12.92 11.42 13.27
C PRO A 172 -11.55 11.40 13.97
N ARG A 173 -11.31 10.42 14.86
CA ARG A 173 -10.01 10.27 15.53
C ARG A 173 -8.90 9.88 14.55
N LEU A 174 -9.26 9.25 13.43
CA LEU A 174 -8.31 8.72 12.44
C LEU A 174 -8.11 9.65 11.24
N THR A 175 -8.78 10.81 11.17
CA THR A 175 -8.71 11.74 10.03
C THR A 175 -7.28 12.04 9.61
N ALA A 176 -6.39 12.40 10.55
CA ALA A 176 -4.99 12.70 10.27
C ALA A 176 -4.20 11.51 9.69
N LEU A 177 -4.61 10.27 9.96
CA LEU A 177 -4.00 9.08 9.35
C LEU A 177 -4.48 8.88 7.92
N PHE A 178 -5.77 9.10 7.66
CA PHE A 178 -6.36 8.95 6.33
C PHE A 178 -5.98 10.10 5.38
N GLU A 179 -5.72 11.31 5.89
CA GLU A 179 -5.14 12.42 5.11
C GLU A 179 -3.72 12.11 4.62
N ARG A 180 -2.98 11.28 5.36
CA ARG A 180 -1.65 10.77 4.98
C ARG A 180 -1.70 9.46 4.19
N ALA A 181 -2.89 8.95 3.88
CA ALA A 181 -3.02 7.65 3.24
C ALA A 181 -2.61 7.70 1.77
N GLU A 182 -1.70 6.81 1.38
CA GLU A 182 -1.40 6.57 -0.03
C GLU A 182 -2.63 6.02 -0.76
N PRO A 183 -2.84 6.38 -2.04
CA PRO A 183 -3.94 5.83 -2.84
C PRO A 183 -3.90 4.30 -2.98
N ARG A 184 -2.71 3.70 -2.86
CA ARG A 184 -2.51 2.26 -2.98
C ARG A 184 -3.02 1.53 -1.74
N VAL A 185 -4.04 0.71 -1.92
CA VAL A 185 -4.52 -0.26 -0.91
C VAL A 185 -3.92 -1.64 -1.19
N LEU A 186 -3.25 -2.23 -0.20
CA LEU A 186 -2.68 -3.57 -0.31
C LEU A 186 -3.77 -4.64 -0.21
N ASP A 187 -3.75 -5.60 -1.12
CA ASP A 187 -4.53 -6.83 -0.95
C ASP A 187 -3.91 -7.67 0.18
N VAL A 188 -4.73 -8.00 1.16
CA VAL A 188 -4.35 -8.69 2.40
C VAL A 188 -5.33 -9.81 2.63
N ALA A 189 -4.84 -11.05 2.71
CA ALA A 189 -5.66 -12.21 3.02
C ALA A 189 -6.10 -12.21 4.48
N GLU A 190 -5.18 -12.37 5.42
CA GLU A 190 -5.45 -12.32 6.87
C GLU A 190 -4.47 -11.37 7.55
N PRO A 191 -4.95 -10.32 8.24
CA PRO A 191 -4.07 -9.31 8.83
C PRO A 191 -3.41 -9.84 10.10
N ARG A 192 -2.31 -10.59 9.92
CA ARG A 192 -1.44 -11.11 10.98
C ARG A 192 -0.10 -10.36 11.00
N ARG A 193 0.67 -10.53 12.07
CA ARG A 193 2.03 -9.96 12.22
C ARG A 193 2.92 -10.24 11.00
N ALA A 194 2.98 -11.48 10.54
CA ALA A 194 3.79 -11.87 9.37
C ALA A 194 3.35 -11.14 8.08
N VAL A 195 2.05 -10.90 7.92
CA VAL A 195 1.52 -10.14 6.77
C VAL A 195 1.86 -8.66 6.89
N LEU A 196 1.87 -8.10 8.11
CA LEU A 196 2.35 -6.75 8.36
C LEU A 196 3.84 -6.58 8.01
N GLU A 197 4.68 -7.57 8.34
CA GLU A 197 6.10 -7.57 7.97
C GLU A 197 6.32 -7.70 6.46
N ALA A 198 5.52 -8.55 5.80
CA ALA A 198 5.53 -8.64 4.34
C ALA A 198 5.05 -7.33 3.69
N ALA A 199 4.01 -6.70 4.23
CA ALA A 199 3.53 -5.40 3.79
C ALA A 199 4.62 -4.33 3.95
N ALA A 200 5.33 -4.29 5.09
CA ALA A 200 6.42 -3.35 5.32
C ALA A 200 7.50 -3.41 4.22
N ARG A 201 7.87 -4.62 3.75
CA ARG A 201 8.77 -4.77 2.61
C ARG A 201 8.10 -4.33 1.30
N ARG A 202 6.88 -4.81 1.05
CA ARG A 202 6.13 -4.60 -0.20
C ARG A 202 5.79 -3.14 -0.49
N VAL A 203 5.58 -2.29 0.52
CA VAL A 203 5.27 -0.87 0.32
C VAL A 203 6.41 -0.09 -0.34
N ARG A 204 7.65 -0.59 -0.25
CA ARG A 204 8.80 -0.02 -0.93
C ARG A 204 8.85 -0.34 -2.42
N CYS A 205 8.15 -1.39 -2.86
CA CYS A 205 8.24 -1.84 -4.24
C CYS A 205 7.60 -0.84 -5.20
N ALA A 206 8.31 -0.55 -6.29
CA ALA A 206 7.78 0.16 -7.43
C ALA A 206 6.89 -0.77 -8.27
N LYS A 207 5.75 -0.25 -8.74
CA LYS A 207 4.90 -0.96 -9.69
C LYS A 207 5.35 -0.59 -11.10
N VAL A 208 5.79 -1.56 -11.89
CA VAL A 208 6.19 -1.35 -13.28
C VAL A 208 5.13 -1.96 -14.19
N GLN A 209 4.58 -1.15 -15.09
CA GLN A 209 3.62 -1.59 -16.10
C GLN A 209 4.31 -1.57 -17.45
N ILE A 210 4.32 -2.71 -18.13
CA ILE A 210 4.89 -2.83 -19.47
C ILE A 210 3.75 -2.90 -20.49
N SER A 211 3.84 -2.10 -21.54
CA SER A 211 2.96 -2.11 -22.73
C SER A 211 3.78 -2.05 -24.00
#